data_AF-A0A6C0KJA4-F1
#
_entry.id   AF-A0A6C0KJA4-F1
#
_cell.length_a   1.000
_cell.length_b   1.000
_cell.length_c   1.000
_cell.angle_alpha   90.00
_cell.angle_beta   90.00
_cell.angle_gamma   90.00
#
_symmetry.space_group_name_H-M   'P 1'
#
loop_
_entity.id
_entity.type
_entity.pdbx_description
1 polymer ?
#
loop_
_entity_poly.entity_id
_entity_poly.type
_entity_poly.pdbx_seq_one_letter_code
_entity_poly.pdbx_strand_id
1 'polypeptide(L)'
;MDNITITEETQQLEPVLPPVPEETQQQTSAPEETPAPDQPVVLVNVPITDANVAFNVMISFLTVAQKRGAFAINESAKLWECLKFFLTPEQLQQQQNL
;
A
#
# COMPACT_ATOMS: atom_id res chain seq x y z
N MET A 1 -5.33 62.03 8.29
CA MET A 1 -3.93 61.80 8.67
C MET A 1 -3.64 60.36 8.36
N ASP A 2 -2.69 60.19 7.46
CA ASP A 2 -2.55 59.11 6.49
C ASP A 2 -2.09 57.77 7.06
N ASN A 3 -2.53 56.69 6.44
CA ASN A 3 -1.77 55.45 6.29
C ASN A 3 -2.34 54.62 5.12
N ILE A 4 -1.73 54.73 3.94
CA ILE A 4 -0.71 53.81 3.40
C ILE A 4 -1.34 52.78 2.45
N THR A 5 -1.11 53.04 1.17
CA THR A 5 -1.06 52.13 0.02
C THR A 5 -0.25 50.87 0.32
N ILE A 6 -0.57 49.73 -0.32
CA ILE A 6 0.36 48.86 -1.10
C ILE A 6 -0.18 47.42 -1.22
N THR A 7 -0.35 47.02 -2.50
CA THR A 7 -0.22 45.69 -3.13
C THR A 7 -1.17 44.55 -2.71
N GLU A 8 -1.41 43.49 -3.50
CA GLU A 8 -0.73 42.95 -4.69
C GLU A 8 -1.72 42.04 -5.44
N GLU A 9 -1.85 42.25 -6.75
CA GLU A 9 -2.55 41.34 -7.66
C GLU A 9 -1.48 40.39 -8.23
N THR A 10 -1.29 39.22 -7.63
CA THR A 10 -0.32 38.22 -8.11
C THR A 10 -0.97 37.31 -9.15
N GLN A 11 -0.95 37.84 -10.37
CA GLN A 11 -0.40 37.24 -11.59
C GLN A 11 -0.27 35.71 -11.65
N GLN A 12 -1.07 35.15 -12.55
CA GLN A 12 -0.91 33.82 -13.15
C GLN A 12 0.47 33.68 -13.82
N LEU A 13 1.13 32.55 -13.58
CA LEU A 13 2.15 32.00 -14.46
C LEU A 13 1.90 30.50 -14.59
N GLU A 14 1.37 30.11 -15.75
CA GLU A 14 1.31 28.71 -16.20
C GLU A 14 2.76 28.20 -16.40
N PRO A 15 3.11 26.99 -15.91
CA PRO A 15 4.35 26.36 -16.33
C PRO A 15 4.19 25.85 -17.77
N VAL A 16 4.82 26.56 -18.71
CA VAL A 16 5.02 26.09 -20.09
C VAL A 16 5.88 24.81 -20.04
N LEU A 17 5.28 23.67 -20.37
CA LEU A 17 6.01 22.44 -20.65
C LEU A 17 6.52 22.46 -22.11
N PRO A 18 7.74 21.97 -22.38
CA PRO A 18 8.38 22.01 -23.69
C PRO A 18 7.68 21.10 -24.72
N PRO A 19 7.88 21.33 -26.04
CA PRO A 19 7.23 20.53 -27.09
C PRO A 19 7.80 19.12 -27.13
N VAL A 20 6.93 18.11 -26.96
CA VAL A 20 7.28 16.70 -27.16
C VAL A 20 7.33 16.42 -28.66
N PRO A 21 8.40 15.80 -29.21
CA PRO A 21 8.44 15.33 -30.58
C PRO A 21 7.44 14.19 -30.79
N GLU A 22 6.66 14.28 -31.86
CA GLU A 22 5.72 13.27 -32.33
C GLU A 22 6.51 12.09 -32.94
N GLU A 23 6.70 11.02 -32.16
CA GLU A 23 7.11 9.70 -32.66
C GLU A 23 5.94 8.71 -32.54
N THR A 24 5.56 8.17 -33.68
CA THR A 24 4.44 7.25 -33.91
C THR A 24 4.79 5.82 -33.49
N GLN A 25 4.36 5.30 -32.33
CA GLN A 25 4.36 3.85 -32.06
C GLN A 25 3.18 3.37 -31.18
N GLN A 26 2.26 2.66 -31.85
CA GLN A 26 1.43 1.54 -31.39
C GLN A 26 0.59 1.66 -30.10
N GLN A 27 -0.70 1.94 -30.31
CA GLN A 27 -1.80 1.47 -29.44
C GLN A 27 -1.66 -0.03 -29.17
N THR A 28 -1.33 -0.39 -27.93
CA THR A 28 -1.64 -1.70 -27.37
C THR A 28 -2.81 -1.47 -26.43
N SER A 29 -3.97 -2.00 -26.79
CA SER A 29 -5.20 -1.94 -26.00
C SER A 29 -4.96 -2.65 -24.67
N ALA A 30 -4.74 -1.89 -23.59
CA ALA A 30 -4.88 -2.43 -22.24
C ALA A 30 -6.38 -2.68 -21.99
N PRO A 31 -6.79 -3.87 -21.52
CA PRO A 31 -8.16 -4.07 -21.09
C PRO A 31 -8.47 -3.09 -19.96
N GLU A 32 -9.52 -2.30 -20.16
CA GLU A 32 -10.16 -1.50 -19.13
C GLU A 32 -10.68 -2.46 -18.05
N GLU A 33 -9.90 -2.59 -16.97
CA GLU A 33 -10.28 -3.39 -15.81
C GLU A 33 -11.45 -2.68 -15.11
N THR A 34 -12.66 -3.11 -15.49
CA THR A 34 -13.89 -2.77 -14.78
C THR A 34 -13.70 -3.12 -13.30
N PRO A 35 -14.02 -2.23 -12.35
CA PRO A 35 -13.86 -2.54 -10.94
C PRO A 35 -14.75 -3.75 -10.61
N ALA A 36 -14.13 -4.90 -10.37
CA ALA A 36 -14.85 -6.06 -9.90
C ALA A 36 -15.46 -5.73 -8.52
N PRO A 37 -16.67 -6.23 -8.20
CA PRO A 37 -17.30 -5.98 -6.91
C PRO A 37 -16.36 -6.38 -5.77
N ASP A 38 -16.38 -5.62 -4.67
CA ASP A 38 -15.62 -5.85 -3.42
C ASP A 38 -15.93 -7.23 -2.84
N GLN A 39 -15.27 -8.25 -3.39
CA GLN A 39 -15.34 -9.60 -2.87
C GLN A 39 -14.55 -9.62 -1.56
N PRO A 40 -15.11 -10.15 -0.46
CA PRO A 40 -14.41 -10.22 0.80
C PRO A 40 -13.15 -11.08 0.62
N VAL A 41 -11.99 -10.43 0.68
CA VAL A 41 -10.70 -11.12 0.58
C VAL A 41 -10.51 -11.97 1.82
N VAL A 42 -10.29 -13.27 1.62
CA VAL A 42 -10.00 -14.21 2.70
C VAL A 42 -8.49 -14.16 2.96
N LEU A 43 -8.08 -13.37 3.97
CA LEU A 43 -6.66 -13.08 4.26
C LEU A 43 -5.80 -14.35 4.40
N VAL A 44 -6.35 -15.44 4.93
CA VAL A 44 -5.61 -16.71 5.11
C VAL A 44 -5.17 -17.35 3.78
N ASN A 45 -5.84 -17.01 2.68
CA ASN A 45 -5.54 -17.54 1.35
C ASN A 45 -4.58 -16.66 0.56
N VAL A 46 -4.20 -15.49 1.08
CA VAL A 46 -3.27 -14.59 0.38
C VAL A 46 -1.87 -15.21 0.39
N PRO A 47 -1.23 -15.41 -0.78
CA PRO A 47 0.14 -15.92 -0.84
C PRO A 47 1.11 -14.87 -0.31
N ILE A 48 2.02 -15.26 0.59
CA ILE A 48 3.03 -14.35 1.15
C ILE A 48 4.33 -14.53 0.37
N THR A 49 4.50 -13.72 -0.68
CA THR A 49 5.64 -13.83 -1.62
C THR A 49 6.85 -13.01 -1.21
N ASP A 50 6.64 -11.92 -0.49
CA ASP A 50 7.65 -10.95 -0.12
C ASP A 50 7.24 -10.14 1.11
N ALA A 51 8.17 -9.32 1.61
CA ALA A 51 7.97 -8.52 2.81
C ALA A 51 6.85 -7.47 2.67
N ASN A 52 6.63 -6.89 1.48
CA ASN A 52 5.58 -5.88 1.30
C ASN A 52 4.21 -6.54 1.38
N VAL A 53 4.04 -7.70 0.75
CA VAL A 53 2.80 -8.49 0.84
C VAL A 53 2.56 -8.93 2.29
N ALA A 54 3.60 -9.45 2.97
CA ALA A 54 3.52 -9.83 4.38
C ALA A 54 3.03 -8.67 5.26
N PHE A 55 3.60 -7.48 5.08
CA PHE A 55 3.24 -6.28 5.83
C PHE A 55 1.79 -5.86 5.61
N ASN A 56 1.36 -5.79 4.34
CA ASN A 56 -0.02 -5.41 4.00
C ASN A 56 -1.03 -6.38 4.62
N VAL A 57 -0.75 -7.68 4.56
CA VAL A 57 -1.60 -8.72 5.17
C VAL A 57 -1.64 -8.58 6.69
N MET A 58 -0.51 -8.29 7.35
CA MET A 58 -0.48 -8.03 8.79
C MET A 58 -1.38 -6.85 9.18
N ILE A 59 -1.31 -5.73 8.45
CA ILE A 59 -2.18 -4.58 8.70
C ILE A 59 -3.65 -4.97 8.53
N SER A 60 -3.99 -5.71 7.47
CA SER A 60 -5.35 -6.17 7.27
C SER A 60 -5.83 -7.03 8.44
N PHE A 61 -4.99 -7.91 9.00
CA PHE A 61 -5.33 -8.69 10.19
C PHE A 61 -5.58 -7.82 11.43
N LEU A 62 -4.88 -6.68 11.60
CA LEU A 62 -5.16 -5.76 12.72
C LEU A 62 -6.61 -5.27 12.72
N THR A 63 -7.20 -5.04 11.55
CA THR A 63 -8.61 -4.65 11.43
C THR A 63 -9.56 -5.78 11.89
N VAL A 64 -9.14 -7.03 11.72
CA VAL A 64 -9.91 -8.20 12.18
C VAL A 64 -9.84 -8.29 13.70
N ALA A 65 -8.64 -8.15 14.29
CA ALA A 65 -8.48 -8.10 15.73
C ALA A 65 -9.24 -6.93 16.38
N GLN A 66 -9.31 -5.76 15.73
CA GLN A 66 -10.08 -4.64 16.24
C GLN A 66 -11.58 -4.99 16.43
N LYS A 67 -12.15 -5.77 15.51
CA LYS A 67 -13.59 -6.11 15.55
C LYS A 67 -13.95 -7.16 16.59
N ARG A 68 -13.09 -8.15 16.82
CA ARG A 68 -13.41 -9.32 17.67
C ARG A 68 -12.41 -9.58 18.81
N GLY A 69 -11.36 -8.79 18.93
CA GLY A 69 -10.35 -8.82 20.01
C GLY A 69 -9.31 -9.94 19.93
N ALA A 70 -9.47 -10.94 19.06
CA ALA A 70 -8.56 -12.09 18.97
C ALA A 70 -8.40 -12.63 17.54
N PHE A 71 -7.37 -13.45 17.32
CA PHE A 71 -7.13 -14.21 16.09
C PHE A 71 -7.57 -15.67 16.24
N ALA A 72 -8.15 -16.23 15.19
CA ALA A 72 -8.38 -17.65 15.05
C ALA A 72 -7.05 -18.38 14.73
N ILE A 73 -7.02 -19.69 14.96
CA ILE A 73 -5.78 -20.48 14.86
C ILE A 73 -5.13 -20.42 13.47
N ASN A 74 -5.94 -20.47 12.41
CA ASN A 74 -5.51 -20.38 11.02
C ASN A 74 -4.91 -19.00 10.68
N GLU A 75 -5.41 -17.94 11.29
CA GLU A 75 -4.91 -16.58 11.08
C GLU A 75 -3.61 -16.35 11.83
N SER A 76 -3.48 -16.87 13.06
CA SER A 76 -2.22 -16.85 13.81
C SER A 76 -1.11 -17.60 13.06
N ALA A 77 -1.43 -18.76 12.46
CA ALA A 77 -0.50 -19.49 11.60
C ALA A 77 -0.07 -18.64 10.39
N LYS A 78 -1.01 -17.91 9.78
CA LYS A 78 -0.71 -17.03 8.65
C LYS A 78 0.15 -15.83 9.06
N LEU A 79 -0.13 -15.22 10.21
CA LEU A 79 0.67 -14.14 10.77
C LEU A 79 2.11 -14.59 11.05
N TRP A 80 2.31 -15.85 11.48
CA TRP A 80 3.66 -16.40 11.64
C TRP A 80 4.42 -16.52 10.32
N GLU A 81 3.74 -16.85 9.21
CA GLU A 81 4.36 -16.79 7.87
C GLU A 81 4.81 -15.37 7.52
N CYS A 82 3.96 -14.37 7.79
CA CYS A 82 4.31 -12.97 7.55
C CYS A 82 5.51 -12.53 8.40
N LEU A 83 5.55 -12.90 9.69
CA LEU A 83 6.60 -12.49 10.62
C LEU A 83 7.99 -13.00 10.22
N LYS A 84 8.10 -14.18 9.60
CA LYS A 84 9.39 -14.74 9.16
C LYS A 84 10.14 -13.83 8.19
N PHE A 85 9.45 -12.94 7.47
CA PHE A 85 10.09 -11.95 6.59
C PHE A 85 10.80 -10.82 7.35
N PHE A 86 10.51 -10.64 8.65
CA PHE A 86 11.03 -9.53 9.47
C PHE A 86 11.92 -9.99 10.63
N LEU A 87 11.98 -11.30 10.90
CA LEU A 87 12.82 -11.87 11.94
C LEU A 87 14.21 -12.20 11.41
N THR A 88 15.24 -11.95 12.22
CA THR A 88 16.60 -12.40 11.89
C THR A 88 16.74 -13.91 12.15
N PRO A 89 17.70 -14.59 11.50
CA PRO A 89 17.96 -16.01 11.75
C PRO A 89 18.19 -16.35 13.24
N GLU A 90 18.84 -15.45 13.98
CA GLU A 90 19.06 -15.60 15.41
C GLU A 90 17.75 -15.58 16.22
N GLN A 91 16.82 -14.69 15.88
CA GLN A 91 15.52 -14.60 16.53
C GLN A 91 14.67 -15.87 16.29
N LEU A 92 14.79 -16.48 15.11
CA LEU A 92 14.07 -17.73 14.79
C LEU A 92 14.61 -18.93 15.57
N GLN A 93 15.93 -19.00 15.82
CA GLN A 93 16.55 -20.10 16.58
C GLN A 93 16.16 -20.07 18.06
N GLN A 94 16.07 -18.88 18.66
CA GLN A 94 15.69 -18.74 20.09
C GLN A 94 14.27 -19.26 20.36
N GLN A 95 13.38 -19.23 19.37
CA GLN A 95 12.00 -19.71 19.49
C GLN A 95 11.88 -21.25 19.39
N GLN A 96 12.90 -21.95 18.89
CA GLN A 96 12.86 -23.42 18.74
C GLN A 96 13.37 -24.18 19.98
N ASN A 97 14.01 -23.48 20.91
CA ASN A 97 14.59 -24.07 22.13
C ASN A 97 13.77 -23.77 23.40
N LEU A 98 12.53 -23.30 23.24
CA LEU A 98 11.54 -23.12 24.32
C LEU A 98 10.61 -24.34 24.39
#